data_AF-A0A0S2FHP0-F1
#
_entry.id   AF-A0A0S2FHP0-F1
#
_cell.length_a   1.000
_cell.length_b   1.000
_cell.length_c   1.000
_cell.angle_alpha   90.00
_cell.angle_beta   90.00
_cell.angle_gamma   90.00
#
_symmetry.space_group_name_H-M   'P 1'
#
loop_
_entity.id
_entity.type
_entity.pdbx_description
1 polymer ?
#
loop_
_entity_poly.entity_id
_entity_poly.type
_entity_poly.pdbx_seq_one_letter_code
_entity_poly.pdbx_strand_id
1 'polypeptide(L)'
;MILSPLLRIASLWLLASSCAIAAVPAHYIVFERDAQGRAEPVFYTQVQLSDGQRDRQGARQAERGVERVAYRAWRNGAKSAALYEAQVPNFIRAEFARDPDHGDGAIQLNPLVRDPHRAFVARVPMAEADEIELLGPASNAKAVQRIDLRELAIRSSQLPLAQMLRQPVAMVDTAQAQDAKAANSANRLDILVLGDGYTVAEQSTFTSQAASLKTAMFNVSPYKEYLSFVNWQAGFVASQQSGADHPPYQAGCTGTSCCADVASRTDPRAGQFVNTALDSTFCTSQIHRLLTARSSKVMAAAASFPNWDKIIVTVNDPVYGGAGGSYAVISAHSSAALIAIHEFGHSFHGLADEYESPYPGFPACSDISGSAACEANVTNQSNASLVKWRSWFTPGLPIPTPDGTAGTGLFEGARYRSTGMFRPVDSSCLMRSLGTSFCAVCRQEYVRMLYRGGFGSPAAGIDLIEPGTEIPSPATAVSYARGTTRRFSATLLRPSVGTVAVQWYLDGVAISGATAASYDFRQDAATPATRTLELRVTDKTAFVKASMAGNLLLHSRKWTIRVGAAPVVVARVD
;
A
#
# COMPACT_ATOMS: atom_id res chain seq x y z
N MET A 1 -70.62 18.05 -15.55
CA MET A 1 -69.71 18.79 -16.45
C MET A 1 -68.42 19.08 -15.69
N ILE A 2 -67.32 18.42 -16.11
CA ILE A 2 -65.90 18.85 -16.18
C ILE A 2 -65.28 19.54 -14.92
N LEU A 3 -64.19 19.15 -14.24
CA LEU A 3 -62.89 18.51 -14.58
C LEU A 3 -62.29 17.69 -13.39
N SER A 4 -61.68 16.55 -13.74
CA SER A 4 -60.36 15.94 -13.39
C SER A 4 -59.82 15.73 -11.93
N PRO A 5 -59.21 14.56 -11.62
CA PRO A 5 -58.59 14.23 -10.31
C PRO A 5 -57.06 14.43 -10.30
N LEU A 6 -56.51 14.86 -9.16
CA LEU A 6 -55.08 14.98 -8.90
C LEU A 6 -54.74 14.50 -7.47
N LEU A 7 -53.55 13.90 -7.36
CA LEU A 7 -52.79 13.51 -6.16
C LEU A 7 -53.14 12.17 -5.49
N ARG A 8 -52.46 11.11 -5.96
CA ARG A 8 -51.93 10.06 -5.08
C ARG A 8 -50.58 10.54 -4.51
N ILE A 9 -50.50 10.51 -3.18
CA ILE A 9 -49.32 10.85 -2.38
C ILE A 9 -48.29 9.73 -2.53
N ALA A 10 -47.08 10.07 -3.01
CA ALA A 10 -45.91 9.21 -2.92
C ALA A 10 -44.96 9.80 -1.87
N SER A 11 -44.74 9.04 -0.80
CA SER A 11 -43.82 9.36 0.29
C SER A 11 -42.37 9.27 -0.20
N LEU A 12 -41.71 10.41 -0.39
CA LEU A 12 -40.27 10.47 -0.62
C LEU A 12 -39.53 10.28 0.72
N TRP A 13 -38.89 9.13 0.88
CA TRP A 13 -37.79 8.97 1.82
C TRP A 13 -36.57 9.71 1.25
N LEU A 14 -36.18 10.82 1.90
CA LEU A 14 -34.89 11.45 1.64
C LEU A 14 -33.77 10.54 2.15
N LEU A 15 -33.21 9.74 1.26
CA LEU A 15 -31.89 9.16 1.43
C LEU A 15 -30.88 10.31 1.49
N ALA A 16 -30.23 10.47 2.64
CA ALA A 16 -29.03 11.27 2.77
C ALA A 16 -27.94 10.61 1.90
N SER A 17 -27.76 11.12 0.67
CA SER A 17 -26.64 10.74 -0.17
C SER A 17 -25.35 11.21 0.49
N SER A 18 -24.69 10.31 1.22
CA SER A 18 -23.26 10.43 1.47
C SER A 18 -22.58 10.57 0.10
N CYS A 19 -21.83 11.65 -0.11
CA CYS A 19 -21.07 11.86 -1.32
C CYS A 19 -19.92 10.85 -1.34
N ALA A 20 -20.21 9.60 -1.67
CA ALA A 20 -19.20 8.65 -2.10
C ALA A 20 -18.64 9.20 -3.40
N ILE A 21 -17.32 9.42 -3.45
CA ILE A 21 -16.63 9.76 -4.69
C ILE A 21 -17.00 8.68 -5.71
N ALA A 22 -17.67 9.07 -6.80
CA ALA A 22 -18.12 8.12 -7.81
C ALA A 22 -16.90 7.41 -8.41
N ALA A 23 -16.98 6.09 -8.57
CA ALA A 23 -15.91 5.33 -9.20
C ALA A 23 -15.65 5.84 -10.63
N VAL A 24 -14.37 5.89 -11.00
CA VAL A 24 -13.89 6.46 -12.27
C VAL A 24 -13.58 5.32 -13.24
N PRO A 25 -14.26 5.25 -14.40
CA PRO A 25 -13.92 4.30 -15.45
C PRO A 25 -12.50 4.55 -15.97
N ALA A 26 -11.68 3.51 -16.01
CA ALA A 26 -10.28 3.59 -16.41
C ALA A 26 -9.88 2.43 -17.33
N HIS A 27 -8.91 2.70 -18.19
CA HIS A 27 -8.16 1.68 -18.89
C HIS A 27 -7.19 1.02 -17.92
N TYR A 28 -7.12 -0.32 -17.95
CA TYR A 28 -6.14 -1.11 -17.21
C TYR A 28 -5.34 -1.93 -18.22
N ILE A 29 -4.05 -1.62 -18.37
CA ILE A 29 -3.18 -2.29 -19.33
C ILE A 29 -2.00 -2.90 -18.58
N VAL A 30 -1.72 -4.18 -18.83
CA VAL A 30 -0.47 -4.81 -18.40
C VAL A 30 0.49 -4.83 -19.57
N PHE A 31 1.70 -4.34 -19.32
CA PHE A 31 2.80 -4.40 -20.25
C PHE A 31 3.84 -5.40 -19.74
N GLU A 32 4.44 -6.18 -20.64
CA GLU A 32 5.64 -6.95 -20.37
C GLU A 32 6.81 -6.32 -21.13
N ARG A 33 7.98 -6.22 -20.50
CA ARG A 33 9.18 -5.69 -21.17
C ARG A 33 9.91 -6.80 -21.90
N ASP A 34 10.16 -6.59 -23.18
CA ASP A 34 11.01 -7.49 -23.97
C ASP A 34 12.50 -7.36 -23.60
N ALA A 35 13.34 -8.21 -24.19
CA ALA A 35 14.78 -8.22 -23.94
C ALA A 35 15.47 -6.90 -24.33
N GLN A 36 14.86 -6.12 -25.23
CA GLN A 36 15.33 -4.81 -25.68
C GLN A 36 14.75 -3.67 -24.85
N GLY A 37 13.89 -3.96 -23.86
CA GLY A 37 13.26 -3.00 -22.97
C GLY A 37 12.04 -2.28 -23.54
N ARG A 38 11.52 -2.70 -24.71
CA ARG A 38 10.23 -2.21 -25.23
C ARG A 38 9.08 -2.81 -24.42
N ALA A 39 7.95 -2.10 -24.36
CA ALA A 39 6.84 -2.47 -23.51
C ALA A 39 5.69 -2.99 -24.38
N GLU A 40 5.46 -4.29 -24.34
CA GLU A 40 4.43 -4.94 -25.15
C GLU A 40 3.14 -5.12 -24.33
N PRO A 41 1.98 -4.62 -24.80
CA PRO A 41 0.71 -4.89 -24.14
C PRO A 41 0.42 -6.39 -24.17
N VAL A 42 0.26 -7.00 -23.00
CA VAL A 42 -0.07 -8.42 -22.87
C VAL A 42 -1.47 -8.68 -22.33
N PHE A 43 -2.10 -7.64 -21.76
CA PHE A 43 -3.46 -7.67 -21.21
C PHE A 43 -4.11 -6.29 -21.27
N TYR A 44 -5.42 -6.26 -21.48
CA TYR A 44 -6.23 -5.05 -21.42
C TYR A 44 -7.62 -5.37 -20.85
N THR A 45 -8.12 -4.49 -19.97
CA THR A 45 -9.53 -4.44 -19.60
C THR A 45 -9.94 -3.04 -19.16
N GLN A 46 -11.24 -2.82 -19.00
CA GLN A 46 -11.79 -1.62 -18.36
C GLN A 46 -12.09 -1.91 -16.89
N VAL A 47 -11.75 -0.97 -16.02
CA VAL A 47 -11.90 -1.11 -14.56
C VAL A 47 -12.54 0.13 -13.96
N GLN A 48 -12.96 0.02 -12.70
CA GLN A 48 -13.51 1.13 -11.92
C GLN A 48 -12.54 1.50 -10.80
N LEU A 49 -11.96 2.69 -10.87
CA LEU A 49 -11.04 3.20 -9.83
C LEU A 49 -11.80 3.99 -8.78
N SER A 50 -11.45 3.82 -7.50
CA SER A 50 -11.95 4.69 -6.42
C SER A 50 -11.33 6.08 -6.46
N ASP A 51 -10.13 6.19 -7.05
CA ASP A 51 -9.37 7.42 -7.20
C ASP A 51 -8.73 7.47 -8.60
N GLY A 52 -9.22 8.35 -9.46
CA GLY A 52 -8.68 8.55 -10.81
C GLY A 52 -7.28 9.18 -10.84
N GLN A 53 -6.75 9.64 -9.70
CA GLN A 53 -5.45 10.30 -9.56
C GLN A 53 -4.33 9.35 -9.09
N ARG A 54 -4.66 8.10 -8.74
CA ARG A 54 -3.79 7.19 -7.96
C ARG A 54 -2.44 6.85 -8.58
N ASP A 55 -2.31 6.95 -9.90
CA ASP A 55 -1.09 6.64 -10.64
C ASP A 55 -0.42 7.91 -11.22
N ARG A 56 -0.88 9.11 -10.87
CA ARG A 56 -0.22 10.35 -11.30
C ARG A 56 1.17 10.47 -10.67
N GLN A 57 2.08 11.13 -11.37
CA GLN A 57 3.44 11.34 -10.90
C GLN A 57 3.44 12.01 -9.52
N GLY A 58 4.27 11.49 -8.61
CA GLY A 58 4.30 11.92 -7.21
C GLY A 58 3.29 11.23 -6.30
N ALA A 59 2.32 10.47 -6.84
CA ALA A 59 1.41 9.64 -6.02
C ALA A 59 2.10 8.42 -5.40
N ARG A 60 3.29 8.06 -5.91
CA ARG A 60 4.16 7.00 -5.36
C ARG A 60 5.54 7.57 -5.03
N GLN A 61 6.02 7.34 -3.80
CA GLN A 61 7.39 7.58 -3.39
C GLN A 61 8.32 6.63 -4.15
N ALA A 62 9.58 7.04 -4.33
CA ALA A 62 10.57 6.20 -4.96
C ALA A 62 10.91 5.02 -4.05
N GLU A 63 10.35 3.85 -4.36
CA GLU A 63 10.77 2.58 -3.77
C GLU A 63 12.13 2.19 -4.36
N ARG A 64 13.09 1.83 -3.50
CA ARG A 64 14.43 1.45 -3.96
C ARG A 64 14.36 0.10 -4.69
N GLY A 65 15.14 -0.02 -5.77
CA GLY A 65 15.14 -1.24 -6.56
C GLY A 65 13.91 -1.40 -7.47
N VAL A 66 13.08 -0.36 -7.59
CA VAL A 66 11.94 -0.32 -8.52
C VAL A 66 12.25 0.69 -9.62
N GLU A 67 12.21 0.25 -10.88
CA GLU A 67 12.27 1.16 -12.02
C GLU A 67 10.88 1.81 -12.22
N ARG A 68 10.84 3.05 -12.70
CA ARG A 68 9.59 3.74 -13.01
C ARG A 68 9.44 3.96 -14.50
N VAL A 69 8.26 3.67 -15.01
CA VAL A 69 7.84 4.08 -16.36
C VAL A 69 6.92 5.26 -16.22
N ALA A 70 7.39 6.42 -16.68
CA ALA A 70 6.52 7.56 -16.85
C ALA A 70 5.73 7.41 -18.16
N TYR A 71 4.45 7.74 -18.13
CA TYR A 71 3.60 7.77 -19.31
C TYR A 71 2.64 8.94 -19.28
N ARG A 72 2.18 9.35 -20.46
CA ARG A 72 1.31 10.51 -20.62
C ARG A 72 0.06 10.16 -21.42
N ALA A 73 -1.09 10.62 -20.94
CA ALA A 73 -2.36 10.46 -21.62
C ALA A 73 -2.54 11.46 -22.76
N TRP A 74 -3.23 11.03 -23.81
CA TRP A 74 -3.67 11.87 -24.93
C TRP A 74 -5.14 11.65 -25.21
N ARG A 75 -5.89 12.72 -25.48
CA ARG A 75 -7.32 12.68 -25.81
C ARG A 75 -7.57 13.56 -27.03
N ASN A 76 -8.19 13.01 -28.07
CA ASN A 76 -8.51 13.73 -29.31
C ASN A 76 -7.31 14.52 -29.88
N GLY A 77 -6.12 13.92 -29.88
CA GLY A 77 -4.88 14.56 -30.36
C GLY A 77 -4.27 15.61 -29.42
N ALA A 78 -4.93 15.94 -28.30
CA ALA A 78 -4.42 16.84 -27.28
C ALA A 78 -3.71 16.07 -26.16
N LYS A 79 -2.57 16.61 -25.73
CA LYS A 79 -1.70 16.04 -24.70
C LYS A 79 -2.20 16.42 -23.30
N SER A 80 -2.32 15.45 -22.39
CA SER A 80 -2.62 15.75 -20.98
C SER A 80 -1.44 16.42 -20.28
N ALA A 81 -1.74 17.38 -19.39
CA ALA A 81 -0.75 17.99 -18.51
C ALA A 81 -0.32 17.02 -17.39
N ALA A 82 -1.18 16.07 -17.02
CA ALA A 82 -0.85 15.07 -16.02
C ALA A 82 0.16 14.05 -16.58
N LEU A 83 1.19 13.77 -15.80
CA LEU A 83 2.07 12.64 -16.01
C LEU A 83 1.66 11.52 -15.07
N TYR A 84 1.73 10.29 -15.55
CA TYR A 84 1.48 9.08 -14.77
C TYR A 84 2.76 8.27 -14.63
N GLU A 85 2.85 7.45 -13.59
CA GLU A 85 4.01 6.61 -13.33
C GLU A 85 3.58 5.21 -12.89
N ALA A 86 4.14 4.20 -13.56
CA ALA A 86 4.02 2.80 -13.19
C ALA A 86 5.32 2.30 -12.57
N GLN A 87 5.20 1.44 -11.56
CA GLN A 87 6.32 0.72 -10.97
C GLN A 87 6.62 -0.53 -11.79
N VAL A 88 7.89 -0.72 -12.15
CA VAL A 88 8.40 -1.92 -12.80
C VAL A 88 9.35 -2.62 -11.82
N PRO A 89 9.06 -3.86 -11.42
CA PRO A 89 10.01 -4.64 -10.64
C PRO A 89 11.35 -4.71 -11.39
N ASN A 90 12.44 -4.38 -10.70
CA ASN A 90 13.78 -4.51 -11.25
C ASN A 90 14.51 -5.68 -10.59
N PHE A 91 14.37 -5.80 -9.28
CA PHE A 91 15.01 -6.84 -8.49
C PHE A 91 14.01 -7.61 -7.64
N ILE A 92 14.32 -8.89 -7.49
CA ILE A 92 13.65 -9.82 -6.59
C ILE A 92 14.56 -9.97 -5.37
N ARG A 93 13.96 -9.85 -4.19
CA ARG A 93 14.65 -10.12 -2.92
C ARG A 93 14.53 -11.60 -2.61
N ALA A 94 15.68 -12.22 -2.41
CA ALA A 94 15.83 -13.64 -2.12
C ALA A 94 16.35 -13.78 -0.69
N GLU A 95 15.51 -13.38 0.26
CA GLU A 95 15.85 -13.24 1.67
C GLU A 95 14.88 -14.10 2.48
N PHE A 96 15.40 -15.14 3.13
CA PHE A 96 14.57 -16.12 3.83
C PHE A 96 15.29 -16.66 5.08
N ALA A 97 14.54 -17.25 6.01
CA ALA A 97 15.10 -17.84 7.22
C ALA A 97 16.12 -18.91 6.86
N ARG A 98 17.25 -18.94 7.56
CA ARG A 98 18.30 -19.94 7.37
C ARG A 98 17.76 -21.34 7.63
N ASP A 99 17.08 -21.52 8.77
CA ASP A 99 16.45 -22.75 9.20
C ASP A 99 15.01 -22.48 9.69
N PRO A 100 14.02 -22.52 8.78
CA PRO A 100 12.63 -22.19 9.09
C PRO A 100 11.94 -23.18 10.03
N ASP A 101 12.46 -24.41 10.15
CA ASP A 101 11.85 -25.51 10.89
C ASP A 101 12.34 -25.53 12.35
N HIS A 102 13.55 -25.05 12.60
CA HIS A 102 14.13 -24.94 13.95
C HIS A 102 14.04 -23.51 14.52
N GLY A 103 13.32 -22.61 13.85
CA GLY A 103 13.09 -21.25 14.31
C GLY A 103 14.32 -20.33 14.26
N ASP A 104 15.33 -20.68 13.44
CA ASP A 104 16.46 -19.77 13.20
C ASP A 104 16.01 -18.63 12.28
N GLY A 105 15.69 -17.50 12.91
CA GLY A 105 15.27 -16.27 12.23
C GLY A 105 16.40 -15.57 11.46
N ALA A 106 17.65 -16.03 11.56
CA ALA A 106 18.75 -15.43 10.81
C ALA A 106 18.46 -15.50 9.30
N ILE A 107 18.59 -14.34 8.63
CA ILE A 107 18.28 -14.25 7.20
C ILE A 107 19.46 -14.80 6.40
N GLN A 108 19.17 -15.78 5.54
CA GLN A 108 20.06 -16.22 4.48
C GLN A 108 19.96 -15.23 3.32
N LEU A 109 21.09 -14.59 3.03
CA LEU A 109 21.24 -13.68 1.91
C LEU A 109 21.59 -14.43 0.63
N ASN A 110 20.95 -14.02 -0.46
CA ASN A 110 21.29 -14.45 -1.81
C ASN A 110 21.57 -13.23 -2.71
N PRO A 111 22.31 -13.39 -3.82
CA PRO A 111 22.65 -12.28 -4.71
C PRO A 111 21.42 -11.52 -5.26
N LEU A 112 21.66 -10.29 -5.74
CA LEU A 112 20.63 -9.51 -6.42
C LEU A 112 20.09 -10.24 -7.64
N VAL A 113 18.84 -10.67 -7.56
CA VAL A 113 18.16 -11.34 -8.66
C VAL A 113 17.44 -10.28 -9.48
N ARG A 114 17.79 -10.16 -10.76
CA ARG A 114 17.00 -9.35 -11.68
C ARG A 114 15.72 -10.10 -12.00
N ASP A 115 14.58 -9.42 -11.92
CA ASP A 115 13.31 -10.03 -12.34
C ASP A 115 13.37 -10.37 -13.84
N PRO A 116 13.24 -11.66 -14.24
CA PRO A 116 13.26 -12.06 -15.64
C PRO A 116 11.96 -11.67 -16.36
N HIS A 117 10.86 -11.48 -15.64
CA HIS A 117 9.54 -11.19 -16.19
C HIS A 117 9.12 -9.79 -15.74
N ARG A 118 9.64 -8.76 -16.40
CA ARG A 118 9.45 -7.37 -15.97
C ARG A 118 8.15 -6.81 -16.53
N ALA A 119 7.07 -6.91 -15.77
CA ALA A 119 5.78 -6.32 -16.14
C ALA A 119 5.47 -5.05 -15.35
N PHE A 120 4.55 -4.25 -15.87
CA PHE A 120 3.97 -3.12 -15.14
C PHE A 120 2.55 -2.83 -15.60
N VAL A 121 1.84 -2.07 -14.79
CA VAL A 121 0.44 -1.71 -15.03
C VAL A 121 0.32 -0.22 -15.30
N ALA A 122 -0.35 0.14 -16.39
CA ALA A 122 -0.84 1.49 -16.61
C ALA A 122 -2.34 1.53 -16.30
N ARG A 123 -2.74 2.36 -15.33
CA ARG A 123 -4.15 2.73 -15.11
C ARG A 123 -4.34 4.18 -15.50
N VAL A 124 -5.32 4.46 -16.35
CA VAL A 124 -5.61 5.83 -16.80
C VAL A 124 -7.10 6.03 -16.99
N PRO A 125 -7.70 7.11 -16.42
CA PRO A 125 -9.12 7.40 -16.63
C PRO A 125 -9.48 7.47 -18.11
N MET A 126 -10.58 6.82 -18.51
CA MET A 126 -11.03 6.80 -19.91
C MET A 126 -11.38 8.20 -20.43
N ALA A 127 -11.86 9.07 -19.54
CA ALA A 127 -12.13 10.47 -19.87
C ALA A 127 -10.87 11.26 -20.26
N GLU A 128 -9.67 10.80 -19.87
CA GLU A 128 -8.41 11.48 -20.10
C GLU A 128 -7.58 10.89 -21.26
N ALA A 129 -7.85 9.65 -21.68
CA ALA A 129 -7.00 8.94 -22.64
C ALA A 129 -7.79 8.19 -23.71
N ASP A 130 -7.45 8.44 -24.97
CA ASP A 130 -7.64 7.52 -26.11
C ASP A 130 -6.31 6.90 -26.56
N GLU A 131 -5.19 7.52 -26.19
CA GLU A 131 -3.83 7.01 -26.40
C GLU A 131 -2.98 7.25 -25.15
N ILE A 132 -1.92 6.45 -24.96
CA ILE A 132 -0.84 6.75 -24.02
C ILE A 132 0.53 6.79 -24.70
N GLU A 133 1.37 7.70 -24.22
CA GLU A 133 2.75 7.88 -24.66
C GLU A 133 3.69 7.47 -23.53
N LEU A 134 4.39 6.34 -23.69
CA LEU A 134 5.43 5.88 -22.76
C LEU A 134 6.70 6.71 -22.98
N LEU A 135 7.28 7.20 -21.89
CA LEU A 135 8.45 8.06 -21.92
C LEU A 135 9.71 7.28 -21.57
N GLY A 136 10.82 7.67 -22.20
CA GLY A 136 12.14 7.16 -21.86
C GLY A 136 12.62 7.62 -20.48
N PRO A 137 13.79 7.14 -20.02
CA PRO A 137 14.36 7.52 -18.73
C PRO A 137 14.43 9.04 -18.53
N ALA A 138 14.33 9.47 -17.27
CA ALA A 138 14.14 10.86 -16.85
C ALA A 138 15.19 11.86 -17.39
N SER A 139 16.37 11.40 -17.85
CA SER A 139 17.39 12.27 -18.41
C SER A 139 17.04 12.89 -19.76
N ASN A 140 16.06 12.34 -20.52
CA ASN A 140 15.68 12.87 -21.83
C ASN A 140 14.17 13.00 -22.12
N ALA A 141 13.26 12.40 -21.32
CA ALA A 141 11.79 12.52 -21.43
C ALA A 141 11.18 12.50 -22.85
N LYS A 142 11.84 11.86 -23.82
CA LYS A 142 11.34 11.68 -25.18
C LYS A 142 10.33 10.54 -25.21
N ALA A 143 9.33 10.67 -26.06
CA ALA A 143 8.40 9.58 -26.35
C ALA A 143 9.19 8.40 -26.92
N VAL A 144 9.00 7.21 -26.33
CA VAL A 144 9.63 5.98 -26.80
C VAL A 144 8.60 5.09 -27.51
N GLN A 145 7.36 5.05 -27.00
CA GLN A 145 6.26 4.27 -27.58
C GLN A 145 4.94 5.02 -27.42
N ARG A 146 4.06 4.93 -28.42
CA ARG A 146 2.66 5.38 -28.36
C ARG A 146 1.73 4.19 -28.54
N ILE A 147 0.71 4.11 -27.70
CA ILE A 147 -0.25 3.01 -27.68
C ILE A 147 -1.64 3.58 -27.88
N ASP A 148 -2.32 3.16 -28.95
CA ASP A 148 -3.72 3.47 -29.20
C ASP A 148 -4.61 2.56 -28.33
N LEU A 149 -5.32 3.17 -27.37
CA LEU A 149 -6.15 2.43 -26.43
C LEU A 149 -7.48 1.97 -27.02
N ARG A 150 -7.95 2.61 -28.11
CA ARG A 150 -9.15 2.18 -28.83
C ARG A 150 -8.85 0.93 -29.64
N GLU A 151 -7.74 0.93 -30.38
CA GLU A 151 -7.28 -0.26 -31.09
C GLU A 151 -6.97 -1.41 -30.13
N LEU A 152 -6.28 -1.12 -29.03
CA LEU A 152 -5.98 -2.12 -28.00
C LEU A 152 -7.26 -2.70 -27.39
N ALA A 153 -8.29 -1.89 -27.16
CA ALA A 153 -9.59 -2.37 -26.68
C ALA A 153 -10.25 -3.33 -27.69
N ILE A 154 -10.25 -2.97 -28.98
CA ILE A 154 -10.83 -3.79 -30.06
C ILE A 154 -10.12 -5.15 -30.16
N ARG A 155 -8.78 -5.16 -30.07
CA ARG A 155 -7.96 -6.37 -30.20
C ARG A 155 -7.69 -7.07 -28.86
N SER A 156 -8.30 -6.62 -27.77
CA SER A 156 -8.01 -7.11 -26.41
C SER A 156 -8.14 -8.62 -26.25
N SER A 157 -9.06 -9.25 -26.98
CA SER A 157 -9.27 -10.71 -27.00
C SER A 157 -8.13 -11.51 -27.66
N GLN A 158 -7.26 -10.84 -28.42
CA GLN A 158 -6.10 -11.42 -29.10
C GLN A 158 -4.81 -11.29 -28.26
N LEU A 159 -4.84 -10.55 -27.16
CA LEU A 159 -3.67 -10.37 -26.31
C LEU A 159 -3.31 -11.69 -25.60
N PRO A 160 -2.01 -11.94 -25.34
CA PRO A 160 -1.53 -13.20 -24.74
C PRO A 160 -2.26 -13.62 -23.46
N LEU A 161 -2.65 -12.67 -22.61
CA LEU A 161 -3.31 -12.94 -21.33
C LEU A 161 -4.82 -12.68 -21.33
N ALA A 162 -5.45 -12.50 -22.51
CA ALA A 162 -6.88 -12.20 -22.62
C ALA A 162 -7.78 -13.23 -21.90
N GLN A 163 -7.34 -14.49 -21.84
CA GLN A 163 -8.09 -15.57 -21.19
C GLN A 163 -8.12 -15.46 -19.66
N MET A 164 -7.21 -14.68 -19.04
CA MET A 164 -7.26 -14.45 -17.58
C MET A 164 -8.55 -13.74 -17.15
N LEU A 165 -9.20 -12.97 -18.03
CA LEU A 165 -10.52 -12.38 -17.77
C LEU A 165 -11.64 -13.41 -17.57
N ARG A 166 -11.44 -14.64 -18.02
CA ARG A 166 -12.45 -15.72 -17.96
C ARG A 166 -12.32 -16.59 -16.72
N GLN A 167 -11.26 -16.38 -15.93
CA GLN A 167 -11.07 -17.01 -14.62
C GLN A 167 -11.91 -16.23 -13.59
N PRO A 168 -12.92 -16.84 -12.92
CA PRO A 168 -13.68 -16.15 -11.90
C PRO A 168 -12.78 -15.85 -10.71
N VAL A 169 -12.35 -14.60 -10.56
CA VAL A 169 -11.69 -14.14 -9.35
C VAL A 169 -12.77 -13.83 -8.31
N ALA A 170 -13.06 -14.81 -7.46
CA ALA A 170 -14.03 -14.64 -6.38
C ALA A 170 -13.39 -13.86 -5.23
N MET A 171 -14.05 -12.78 -4.81
CA MET A 171 -13.83 -12.17 -3.50
C MET A 171 -14.16 -13.20 -2.44
N VAL A 172 -13.23 -13.47 -1.54
CA VAL A 172 -13.53 -14.25 -0.35
C VAL A 172 -13.54 -13.32 0.86
N ASP A 173 -14.71 -13.16 1.47
CA ASP A 173 -14.93 -12.28 2.61
C ASP A 173 -14.15 -12.79 3.83
N THR A 174 -13.13 -12.03 4.24
CA THR A 174 -12.36 -12.30 5.45
C THR A 174 -12.79 -11.33 6.56
N ALA A 175 -14.03 -11.48 7.02
CA ALA A 175 -14.57 -10.92 8.28
C ALA A 175 -14.40 -9.41 8.53
N GLN A 176 -14.10 -8.60 7.51
CA GLN A 176 -14.06 -7.13 7.61
C GLN A 176 -15.39 -6.48 7.20
N ALA A 177 -16.38 -7.28 6.78
CA ALA A 177 -17.68 -6.77 6.35
C ALA A 177 -18.64 -6.39 7.49
N GLN A 178 -18.38 -6.79 8.74
CA GLN A 178 -19.40 -6.70 9.80
C GLN A 178 -19.39 -5.45 10.69
N ASP A 179 -18.41 -4.55 10.58
CA ASP A 179 -18.47 -3.22 11.20
C ASP A 179 -18.18 -2.12 10.17
N ALA A 180 -19.18 -1.81 9.34
CA ALA A 180 -19.35 -0.61 8.50
C ALA A 180 -18.29 -0.29 7.41
N LYS A 181 -18.72 -0.54 6.15
CA LYS A 181 -18.12 -0.19 4.83
C LYS A 181 -16.94 -1.06 4.41
N ALA A 182 -17.01 -1.61 3.18
CA ALA A 182 -15.80 -1.76 2.37
C ALA A 182 -15.16 -0.35 2.27
N ALA A 183 -14.13 -0.14 3.08
CA ALA A 183 -13.78 1.18 3.60
C ALA A 183 -13.01 1.96 2.56
N ASN A 184 -13.65 2.95 1.93
CA ASN A 184 -13.05 4.02 1.14
C ASN A 184 -11.59 3.79 0.69
N SER A 185 -11.36 3.08 -0.43
CA SER A 185 -10.02 2.90 -1.02
C SER A 185 -9.31 4.22 -1.35
N ALA A 186 -10.02 5.36 -1.38
CA ALA A 186 -9.39 6.69 -1.45
C ALA A 186 -8.86 7.17 -0.09
N ASN A 187 -8.97 6.38 0.98
CA ASN A 187 -8.53 6.69 2.33
C ASN A 187 -8.06 5.46 3.13
N ARG A 188 -7.65 4.37 2.46
CA ARG A 188 -7.13 3.14 3.08
C ARG A 188 -5.95 2.64 2.26
N LEU A 189 -5.10 1.83 2.89
CA LEU A 189 -4.11 1.02 2.18
C LEU A 189 -4.81 -0.23 1.64
N ASP A 190 -4.79 -0.46 0.33
CA ASP A 190 -5.38 -1.65 -0.30
C ASP A 190 -4.34 -2.76 -0.50
N ILE A 191 -4.45 -3.84 0.28
CA ILE A 191 -3.62 -5.03 0.16
C ILE A 191 -4.41 -6.15 -0.50
N LEU A 192 -3.94 -6.60 -1.66
CA LEU A 192 -4.49 -7.71 -2.40
C LEU A 192 -3.66 -8.97 -2.19
N VAL A 193 -4.31 -10.06 -1.82
CA VAL A 193 -3.73 -11.40 -1.76
C VAL A 193 -4.27 -12.23 -2.92
N LEU A 194 -3.39 -12.71 -3.78
CA LEU A 194 -3.74 -13.64 -4.87
C LEU A 194 -3.26 -15.04 -4.54
N GLY A 195 -4.04 -16.06 -4.90
CA GLY A 195 -3.66 -17.46 -4.79
C GLY A 195 -3.09 -18.00 -6.10
N ASP A 196 -2.06 -18.83 -6.02
CA ASP A 196 -1.57 -19.67 -7.13
C ASP A 196 -1.36 -21.13 -6.69
N GLY A 197 -1.46 -22.06 -7.62
CA GLY A 197 -1.36 -23.49 -7.31
C GLY A 197 -2.56 -24.04 -6.53
N TYR A 198 -3.67 -23.32 -6.43
CA TYR A 198 -4.92 -23.83 -5.85
C TYR A 198 -5.89 -24.19 -6.99
N THR A 199 -6.29 -25.44 -7.07
CA THR A 199 -7.38 -25.86 -7.95
C THR A 199 -8.72 -25.32 -7.47
N VAL A 200 -9.77 -25.39 -8.31
CA VAL A 200 -11.14 -24.99 -7.91
C VAL A 200 -11.59 -25.73 -6.63
N ALA A 201 -11.21 -26.99 -6.45
CA ALA A 201 -11.54 -27.78 -5.26
C ALA A 201 -10.84 -27.27 -3.99
N GLU A 202 -9.78 -26.48 -4.12
CA GLU A 202 -8.94 -25.98 -3.03
C GLU A 202 -9.21 -24.50 -2.71
N GLN A 203 -10.30 -23.92 -3.23
CA GLN A 203 -10.69 -22.54 -2.93
C GLN A 203 -10.85 -22.28 -1.42
N SER A 204 -11.39 -23.24 -0.68
CA SER A 204 -11.51 -23.15 0.79
C SER A 204 -10.14 -23.17 1.48
N THR A 205 -9.18 -23.95 0.95
CA THR A 205 -7.79 -23.95 1.41
C THR A 205 -7.13 -22.59 1.21
N PHE A 206 -7.24 -22.01 0.00
CA PHE A 206 -6.75 -20.65 -0.27
C PHE A 206 -7.36 -19.63 0.70
N THR A 207 -8.68 -19.70 0.91
CA THR A 207 -9.39 -18.79 1.82
C THR A 207 -8.84 -18.86 3.24
N SER A 208 -8.66 -20.08 3.76
CA SER A 208 -8.11 -20.32 5.09
C SER A 208 -6.67 -19.80 5.22
N GLN A 209 -5.85 -20.03 4.20
CA GLN A 209 -4.46 -19.58 4.18
C GLN A 209 -4.34 -18.06 4.04
N ALA A 210 -5.17 -17.42 3.22
CA ALA A 210 -5.26 -15.96 3.14
C ALA A 210 -5.71 -15.34 4.48
N ALA A 211 -6.65 -15.96 5.20
CA ALA A 211 -7.07 -15.52 6.53
C ALA A 211 -5.96 -15.74 7.59
N SER A 212 -5.21 -16.83 7.49
CA SER A 212 -4.06 -17.11 8.35
C SER A 212 -2.93 -16.10 8.11
N LEU A 213 -2.66 -15.76 6.85
CA LEU A 213 -1.70 -14.71 6.49
C LEU A 213 -2.13 -13.34 7.03
N LYS A 214 -3.41 -12.98 6.90
CA LYS A 214 -3.96 -11.76 7.52
C LYS A 214 -3.68 -11.75 9.02
N THR A 215 -3.98 -12.86 9.69
CA THR A 215 -3.77 -13.00 11.14
C THR A 215 -2.30 -12.86 11.51
N ALA A 216 -1.39 -13.52 10.77
CA ALA A 216 0.04 -13.42 10.99
C ALA A 216 0.54 -11.97 10.83
N MET A 217 0.14 -11.29 9.75
CA MET A 217 0.54 -9.93 9.48
C MET A 217 -0.01 -8.95 10.52
N PHE A 218 -1.30 -9.03 10.85
CA PHE A 218 -1.95 -8.14 11.81
C PHE A 218 -1.82 -8.57 13.27
N ASN A 219 -0.97 -9.57 13.57
CA ASN A 219 -0.45 -9.82 14.91
C ASN A 219 0.86 -9.07 15.19
N VAL A 220 1.47 -8.46 14.17
CA VAL A 220 2.67 -7.63 14.31
C VAL A 220 2.29 -6.19 14.62
N SER A 221 2.91 -5.58 15.63
CA SER A 221 2.76 -4.14 15.89
C SER A 221 3.70 -3.33 14.97
N PRO A 222 3.25 -2.22 14.35
CA PRO A 222 1.98 -1.53 14.60
C PRO A 222 0.81 -1.97 13.67
N TYR A 223 0.96 -3.02 12.85
CA TYR A 223 -0.07 -3.37 11.86
C TYR A 223 -1.39 -3.70 12.56
N LYS A 224 -1.31 -4.49 13.64
CA LYS A 224 -2.43 -4.82 14.52
C LYS A 224 -3.24 -3.59 14.92
N GLU A 225 -2.55 -2.54 15.34
CA GLU A 225 -3.15 -1.33 15.89
C GLU A 225 -3.81 -0.46 14.81
N TYR A 226 -3.35 -0.56 13.57
CA TYR A 226 -3.84 0.19 12.43
C TYR A 226 -4.62 -0.67 11.43
N LEU A 227 -5.14 -1.83 11.85
CA LEU A 227 -5.94 -2.70 10.97
C LEU A 227 -7.13 -1.96 10.33
N SER A 228 -7.71 -0.97 11.03
CA SER A 228 -8.80 -0.11 10.50
C SER A 228 -8.37 0.80 9.34
N PHE A 229 -7.07 0.94 9.08
CA PHE A 229 -6.47 1.75 8.01
C PHE A 229 -6.18 0.92 6.75
N VAL A 230 -6.47 -0.38 6.77
CA VAL A 230 -6.15 -1.30 5.68
C VAL A 230 -7.39 -2.02 5.17
N ASN A 231 -7.54 -2.06 3.85
CA ASN A 231 -8.42 -2.99 3.17
C ASN A 231 -7.64 -4.25 2.83
N TRP A 232 -8.11 -5.40 3.33
CA TRP A 232 -7.55 -6.70 3.00
C TRP A 232 -8.48 -7.45 2.05
N GLN A 233 -8.01 -7.73 0.84
CA GLN A 233 -8.80 -8.39 -0.20
C GLN A 233 -8.11 -9.68 -0.63
N ALA A 234 -8.86 -10.78 -0.70
CA ALA A 234 -8.38 -12.06 -1.21
C ALA A 234 -9.03 -12.36 -2.56
N GLY A 235 -8.19 -12.54 -3.59
CA GLY A 235 -8.58 -12.90 -4.94
C GLY A 235 -8.16 -14.32 -5.28
N PHE A 236 -9.13 -15.22 -5.42
CA PHE A 236 -8.87 -16.59 -5.81
C PHE A 236 -8.65 -16.70 -7.33
N VAL A 237 -7.52 -17.25 -7.78
CA VAL A 237 -7.26 -17.54 -9.19
C VAL A 237 -7.09 -19.04 -9.35
N ALA A 238 -8.00 -19.70 -10.07
CA ALA A 238 -8.01 -21.15 -10.16
C ALA A 238 -6.86 -21.67 -11.04
N SER A 239 -5.99 -22.47 -10.44
CA SER A 239 -4.95 -23.22 -11.14
C SER A 239 -5.49 -24.53 -11.70
N GLN A 240 -4.87 -25.03 -12.77
CA GLN A 240 -5.25 -26.33 -13.34
C GLN A 240 -4.74 -27.49 -12.48
N GLN A 241 -3.58 -27.30 -11.84
CA GLN A 241 -2.95 -28.27 -10.97
C GLN A 241 -2.54 -27.62 -9.65
N SER A 242 -2.43 -28.44 -8.59
CA SER A 242 -1.99 -28.01 -7.28
C SER A 242 -0.47 -27.90 -7.21
N GLY A 243 0.05 -26.94 -6.43
CA GLY A 243 1.49 -26.81 -6.14
C GLY A 243 2.21 -25.72 -6.93
N ALA A 244 3.52 -25.85 -7.03
CA ALA A 244 4.41 -25.02 -7.85
C ALA A 244 5.39 -25.90 -8.63
N ASP A 245 6.09 -25.33 -9.60
CA ASP A 245 7.21 -26.02 -10.26
C ASP A 245 8.40 -26.17 -9.31
N HIS A 246 8.99 -27.38 -9.29
CA HIS A 246 10.19 -27.74 -8.52
C HIS A 246 11.28 -28.28 -9.46
N PRO A 247 12.11 -27.42 -10.07
CA PRO A 247 13.20 -27.86 -10.92
C PRO A 247 14.18 -28.79 -10.17
N PRO A 248 14.54 -29.97 -10.71
CA PRO A 248 15.41 -30.92 -10.03
C PRO A 248 16.87 -30.44 -10.03
N TYR A 249 17.64 -30.88 -9.03
CA TYR A 249 19.06 -30.56 -8.96
C TYR A 249 19.83 -31.06 -10.20
N GLN A 250 20.59 -30.15 -10.82
CA GLN A 250 21.58 -30.47 -11.85
C GLN A 250 22.79 -29.55 -11.69
N ALA A 251 23.96 -30.15 -11.48
CA ALA A 251 25.21 -29.39 -11.35
C ALA A 251 25.46 -28.53 -12.60
N GLY A 252 25.80 -27.26 -12.39
CA GLY A 252 26.08 -26.32 -13.48
C GLY A 252 24.85 -25.87 -14.29
N CYS A 253 23.63 -26.10 -13.80
CA CYS A 253 22.42 -25.62 -14.46
C CYS A 253 22.41 -24.09 -14.60
N THR A 254 22.00 -23.61 -15.78
CA THR A 254 21.75 -22.19 -16.06
C THR A 254 20.35 -21.92 -16.61
N GLY A 255 19.56 -22.98 -16.86
CA GLY A 255 18.20 -22.91 -17.39
C GLY A 255 17.13 -22.94 -16.30
N THR A 256 15.86 -22.87 -16.68
CA THR A 256 14.73 -22.87 -15.74
C THR A 256 14.16 -24.27 -15.46
N SER A 257 14.56 -25.29 -16.23
CA SER A 257 14.10 -26.67 -16.06
C SER A 257 14.94 -27.49 -15.08
N CYS A 258 15.94 -26.89 -14.45
CA CYS A 258 16.79 -27.51 -13.44
C CYS A 258 17.27 -26.49 -12.41
N CYS A 259 17.89 -26.97 -11.34
CA CYS A 259 18.40 -26.17 -10.24
C CYS A 259 19.87 -26.46 -9.94
N ALA A 260 20.74 -25.45 -9.94
CA ALA A 260 22.16 -25.62 -9.62
C ALA A 260 22.45 -25.54 -8.11
N ASP A 261 21.50 -25.08 -7.30
CA ASP A 261 21.62 -25.01 -5.85
C ASP A 261 21.65 -26.42 -5.25
N VAL A 262 22.73 -26.76 -4.56
CA VAL A 262 22.90 -28.07 -3.92
C VAL A 262 21.81 -28.34 -2.87
N ALA A 263 21.23 -27.30 -2.26
CA ALA A 263 20.12 -27.44 -1.31
C ALA A 263 18.86 -28.06 -1.97
N SER A 264 18.67 -27.88 -3.29
CA SER A 264 17.54 -28.48 -4.01
C SER A 264 17.60 -30.01 -4.12
N ARG A 265 18.75 -30.64 -3.82
CA ARG A 265 18.87 -32.11 -3.82
C ARG A 265 17.94 -32.78 -2.80
N THR A 266 17.61 -32.08 -1.73
CA THR A 266 16.73 -32.56 -0.66
C THR A 266 15.29 -32.08 -0.81
N ASP A 267 14.95 -31.43 -1.93
CA ASP A 267 13.59 -31.01 -2.20
C ASP A 267 12.68 -32.25 -2.39
N PRO A 268 11.65 -32.44 -1.54
CA PRO A 268 10.76 -33.59 -1.64
C PRO A 268 9.90 -33.60 -2.91
N ARG A 269 9.84 -32.49 -3.64
CA ARG A 269 9.06 -32.30 -4.86
C ARG A 269 9.94 -32.14 -6.11
N ALA A 270 11.26 -32.33 -6.01
CA ALA A 270 12.18 -32.21 -7.14
C ALA A 270 11.70 -32.96 -8.39
N GLY A 271 11.67 -32.28 -9.53
CA GLY A 271 11.22 -32.81 -10.81
C GLY A 271 9.73 -32.65 -11.09
N GLN A 272 8.94 -32.13 -10.15
CA GLN A 272 7.52 -31.86 -10.36
C GLN A 272 7.34 -30.54 -11.12
N PHE A 273 6.61 -30.58 -12.23
CA PHE A 273 6.19 -29.40 -12.99
C PHE A 273 4.67 -29.45 -13.14
N VAL A 274 4.00 -28.35 -12.81
CA VAL A 274 2.54 -28.25 -12.70
C VAL A 274 2.03 -26.99 -13.39
N ASN A 275 0.86 -27.10 -14.02
CA ASN A 275 0.21 -26.00 -14.69
C ASN A 275 -0.59 -25.13 -13.70
N THR A 276 0.05 -24.06 -13.23
CA THR A 276 -0.52 -23.10 -12.27
C THR A 276 -1.06 -21.86 -12.98
N ALA A 277 -1.91 -21.09 -12.29
CA ALA A 277 -2.55 -19.93 -12.88
C ALA A 277 -1.56 -18.77 -13.11
N LEU A 278 -0.57 -18.61 -12.23
CA LEU A 278 0.39 -17.51 -12.22
C LEU A 278 1.84 -17.95 -12.54
N ASP A 279 2.04 -19.19 -12.96
CA ASP A 279 3.36 -19.78 -13.28
C ASP A 279 4.36 -19.72 -12.11
N SER A 280 3.92 -20.12 -10.90
CA SER A 280 4.81 -20.17 -9.75
C SER A 280 5.88 -21.27 -9.86
N THR A 281 7.13 -20.91 -9.58
CA THR A 281 8.28 -21.82 -9.65
C THR A 281 9.31 -21.55 -8.55
N PHE A 282 9.87 -22.61 -7.98
CA PHE A 282 11.06 -22.58 -7.13
C PHE A 282 12.33 -22.54 -7.98
N CYS A 283 13.47 -22.34 -7.32
CA CYS A 283 14.77 -22.27 -7.97
C CYS A 283 14.93 -21.16 -9.03
N THR A 284 14.19 -20.06 -8.88
CA THR A 284 14.45 -18.87 -9.69
C THR A 284 15.89 -18.41 -9.47
N SER A 285 16.57 -18.08 -10.57
CA SER A 285 18.00 -17.71 -10.56
C SER A 285 18.91 -18.70 -9.85
N GLN A 286 18.57 -19.99 -9.91
CA GLN A 286 19.35 -21.07 -9.32
C GLN A 286 19.46 -20.98 -7.78
N ILE A 287 18.47 -20.40 -7.11
CA ILE A 287 18.38 -20.31 -5.65
C ILE A 287 17.20 -21.14 -5.20
N HIS A 288 17.43 -22.29 -4.55
CA HIS A 288 16.40 -23.32 -4.33
C HIS A 288 15.09 -22.75 -3.77
N ARG A 289 15.16 -22.01 -2.65
CA ARG A 289 13.99 -21.47 -1.94
C ARG A 289 13.42 -20.17 -2.54
N LEU A 290 13.99 -19.68 -3.64
CA LEU A 290 13.47 -18.50 -4.32
C LEU A 290 12.25 -18.89 -5.15
N LEU A 291 11.08 -18.70 -4.55
CA LEU A 291 9.77 -18.95 -5.13
C LEU A 291 9.23 -17.66 -5.75
N THR A 292 8.91 -17.68 -7.04
CA THR A 292 8.41 -16.51 -7.77
C THR A 292 7.23 -16.88 -8.65
N ALA A 293 6.37 -15.92 -8.97
CA ALA A 293 5.30 -16.04 -9.95
C ALA A 293 5.49 -15.04 -11.10
N ARG A 294 4.93 -15.32 -12.28
CA ARG A 294 5.05 -14.45 -13.45
C ARG A 294 4.29 -13.14 -13.25
N SER A 295 5.03 -12.03 -13.15
CA SER A 295 4.48 -10.72 -12.80
C SER A 295 3.35 -10.25 -13.73
N SER A 296 3.41 -10.51 -15.04
CA SER A 296 2.36 -10.11 -15.99
C SER A 296 1.05 -10.84 -15.73
N LYS A 297 1.10 -12.11 -15.33
CA LYS A 297 -0.08 -12.88 -14.91
C LYS A 297 -0.63 -12.40 -13.57
N VAL A 298 0.25 -12.13 -12.59
CA VAL A 298 -0.13 -11.54 -11.29
C VAL A 298 -0.88 -10.22 -11.50
N MET A 299 -0.33 -9.33 -12.32
CA MET A 299 -0.92 -8.02 -12.63
C MET A 299 -2.23 -8.14 -13.42
N ALA A 300 -2.33 -9.06 -14.38
CA ALA A 300 -3.56 -9.31 -15.10
C ALA A 300 -4.68 -9.83 -14.18
N ALA A 301 -4.37 -10.76 -13.27
CA ALA A 301 -5.32 -11.23 -12.25
C ALA A 301 -5.74 -10.10 -11.29
N ALA A 302 -4.82 -9.20 -10.96
CA ALA A 302 -5.08 -8.06 -10.09
C ALA A 302 -6.00 -6.99 -10.72
N ALA A 303 -6.34 -7.09 -12.01
CA ALA A 303 -7.27 -6.17 -12.68
C ALA A 303 -8.69 -6.22 -12.09
N SER A 304 -9.11 -7.35 -11.51
CA SER A 304 -10.38 -7.46 -10.78
C SER A 304 -10.42 -6.63 -9.50
N PHE A 305 -9.26 -6.17 -9.02
CA PHE A 305 -9.09 -5.37 -7.80
C PHE A 305 -8.30 -4.11 -8.09
N PRO A 306 -8.74 -3.26 -9.03
CA PRO A 306 -7.90 -2.27 -9.69
C PRO A 306 -7.36 -1.17 -8.76
N ASN A 307 -7.83 -1.11 -7.51
CA ASN A 307 -7.43 -0.20 -6.44
C ASN A 307 -6.29 -0.73 -5.56
N TRP A 308 -5.76 -1.94 -5.79
CA TRP A 308 -4.62 -2.48 -5.01
C TRP A 308 -3.43 -1.50 -4.96
N ASP A 309 -2.80 -1.38 -3.79
CA ASP A 309 -1.54 -0.65 -3.59
C ASP A 309 -0.37 -1.61 -3.43
N LYS A 310 -0.60 -2.75 -2.75
CA LYS A 310 0.36 -3.84 -2.56
C LYS A 310 -0.29 -5.19 -2.89
N ILE A 311 0.52 -6.08 -3.47
CA ILE A 311 0.11 -7.44 -3.83
C ILE A 311 0.98 -8.43 -3.06
N ILE A 312 0.35 -9.48 -2.53
CA ILE A 312 1.00 -10.67 -1.99
C ILE A 312 0.44 -11.87 -2.76
N VAL A 313 1.31 -12.75 -3.24
CA VAL A 313 0.92 -14.03 -3.83
C VAL A 313 1.19 -15.13 -2.79
N THR A 314 0.16 -15.89 -2.46
CA THR A 314 0.32 -17.15 -1.71
C THR A 314 0.25 -18.30 -2.69
N VAL A 315 1.19 -19.24 -2.59
CA VAL A 315 1.31 -20.40 -3.47
C VAL A 315 1.01 -21.65 -2.66
N ASN A 316 0.15 -22.54 -3.16
CA ASN A 316 -0.27 -23.78 -2.50
C ASN A 316 0.84 -24.84 -2.46
N ASP A 317 1.97 -24.50 -1.87
CA ASP A 317 3.12 -25.39 -1.74
C ASP A 317 3.61 -25.41 -0.28
N PRO A 318 3.83 -26.60 0.32
CA PRO A 318 4.33 -26.70 1.69
C PRO A 318 5.84 -26.50 1.79
N VAL A 319 6.61 -26.55 0.70
CA VAL A 319 8.07 -26.33 0.76
C VAL A 319 8.32 -24.86 1.10
N TYR A 320 9.16 -24.61 2.11
CA TYR A 320 9.47 -23.25 2.52
C TYR A 320 10.23 -22.50 1.42
N GLY A 321 9.60 -21.43 0.94
CA GLY A 321 10.21 -20.47 0.04
C GLY A 321 9.36 -19.23 -0.13
N GLY A 322 9.98 -18.23 -0.76
CA GLY A 322 9.34 -16.96 -1.05
C GLY A 322 10.29 -15.99 -1.74
N ALA A 323 9.75 -14.82 -2.02
CA ALA A 323 10.43 -13.71 -2.64
C ALA A 323 9.81 -12.39 -2.20
N GLY A 324 10.62 -11.34 -2.18
CA GLY A 324 10.17 -9.97 -2.09
C GLY A 324 10.50 -9.13 -3.30
N GLY A 325 10.19 -7.84 -3.20
CA GLY A 325 10.27 -6.86 -4.27
C GLY A 325 8.99 -6.04 -4.36
N SER A 326 8.60 -5.65 -5.57
CA SER A 326 7.39 -4.83 -5.78
C SER A 326 6.08 -5.52 -5.36
N TYR A 327 6.08 -6.85 -5.29
CA TYR A 327 5.08 -7.70 -4.67
C TYR A 327 5.80 -8.85 -3.97
N ALA A 328 5.16 -9.43 -2.94
CA ALA A 328 5.71 -10.60 -2.26
C ALA A 328 5.12 -11.88 -2.86
N VAL A 329 5.91 -12.95 -2.86
CA VAL A 329 5.46 -14.31 -3.16
C VAL A 329 5.85 -15.19 -1.99
N ILE A 330 4.93 -15.99 -1.47
CA ILE A 330 5.18 -16.91 -0.36
C ILE A 330 4.54 -18.26 -0.62
N SER A 331 5.20 -19.31 -0.16
CA SER A 331 4.64 -20.65 -0.04
C SER A 331 3.57 -20.71 1.06
N ALA A 332 2.80 -21.81 1.11
CA ALA A 332 1.84 -22.10 2.16
C ALA A 332 2.50 -22.63 3.45
N HIS A 333 3.84 -22.65 3.51
CA HIS A 333 4.57 -23.02 4.71
C HIS A 333 4.30 -22.04 5.86
N SER A 334 4.19 -22.55 7.10
CA SER A 334 3.81 -21.77 8.28
C SER A 334 4.75 -20.59 8.56
N SER A 335 6.05 -20.77 8.32
CA SER A 335 7.07 -19.72 8.51
C SER A 335 7.14 -18.73 7.33
N ALA A 336 6.49 -18.99 6.19
CA ALA A 336 6.62 -18.16 5.00
C ALA A 336 5.96 -16.78 5.14
N ALA A 337 4.94 -16.65 6.00
CA ALA A 337 4.34 -15.36 6.33
C ALA A 337 5.37 -14.36 6.89
N LEU A 338 6.41 -14.84 7.58
CA LEU A 338 7.48 -13.97 8.09
C LEU A 338 8.27 -13.30 6.97
N ILE A 339 8.44 -13.98 5.82
CA ILE A 339 9.03 -13.39 4.61
C ILE A 339 8.15 -12.23 4.15
N ALA A 340 6.85 -12.46 3.95
CA ALA A 340 5.94 -11.40 3.48
C ALA A 340 5.94 -10.16 4.38
N ILE A 341 5.99 -10.34 5.71
CA ILE A 341 6.01 -9.23 6.68
C ILE A 341 7.33 -8.45 6.57
N HIS A 342 8.47 -9.14 6.42
CA HIS A 342 9.78 -8.52 6.22
C HIS A 342 9.82 -7.71 4.91
N GLU A 343 9.36 -8.32 3.81
CA GLU A 343 9.35 -7.71 2.48
C GLU A 343 8.35 -6.55 2.36
N PHE A 344 7.27 -6.61 3.12
CA PHE A 344 6.36 -5.48 3.29
C PHE A 344 7.03 -4.31 4.03
N GLY A 345 7.97 -4.58 4.95
CA GLY A 345 8.85 -3.57 5.54
C GLY A 345 9.67 -2.81 4.50
N HIS A 346 10.22 -3.49 3.50
CA HIS A 346 10.90 -2.81 2.39
C HIS A 346 9.93 -2.04 1.51
N SER A 347 8.92 -2.73 0.99
CA SER A 347 8.09 -2.22 -0.10
C SER A 347 7.09 -1.16 0.38
N PHE A 348 6.63 -1.21 1.63
CA PHE A 348 5.70 -0.25 2.20
C PHE A 348 6.36 0.77 3.13
N HIS A 349 7.19 0.37 4.11
CA HIS A 349 7.79 1.37 5.02
C HIS A 349 8.99 2.10 4.41
N GLY A 350 9.63 1.51 3.39
CA GLY A 350 10.90 2.01 2.86
C GLY A 350 12.09 1.75 3.78
N LEU A 351 12.08 0.64 4.51
CA LEU A 351 13.17 0.24 5.41
C LEU A 351 14.32 -0.44 4.66
N ALA A 352 15.52 -0.33 5.19
CA ALA A 352 16.67 -1.14 4.80
C ALA A 352 16.75 -2.40 5.66
N ASP A 353 17.53 -3.35 5.17
CA ASP A 353 18.03 -4.46 5.96
C ASP A 353 18.99 -3.98 7.05
N GLU A 354 18.79 -4.51 8.25
CA GLU A 354 19.61 -4.20 9.42
C GLU A 354 20.72 -5.23 9.65
N TYR A 355 20.77 -6.31 8.88
CA TYR A 355 21.88 -7.24 8.91
C TYR A 355 23.07 -6.76 8.06
N GLU A 356 24.25 -7.22 8.45
CA GLU A 356 25.54 -6.72 8.01
C GLU A 356 26.18 -7.55 6.90
N SER A 357 25.65 -8.73 6.59
CA SER A 357 26.32 -9.64 5.65
C SER A 357 26.39 -9.04 4.24
N PRO A 358 27.54 -9.14 3.55
CA PRO A 358 27.77 -8.42 2.30
C PRO A 358 26.78 -8.76 1.19
N TYR A 359 26.38 -7.73 0.45
CA TYR A 359 25.50 -7.82 -0.71
C TYR A 359 26.15 -7.07 -1.89
N PRO A 360 27.01 -7.74 -2.67
CA PRO A 360 27.76 -7.10 -3.75
C PRO A 360 26.86 -6.38 -4.75
N GLY A 361 27.21 -5.15 -5.11
CA GLY A 361 26.46 -4.34 -6.08
C GLY A 361 25.25 -3.60 -5.49
N PHE A 362 24.94 -3.73 -4.21
CA PHE A 362 23.84 -2.96 -3.61
C PHE A 362 24.14 -1.44 -3.64
N PRO A 363 23.18 -0.59 -4.06
CA PRO A 363 23.41 0.84 -4.16
C PRO A 363 23.85 1.48 -2.85
N ALA A 364 24.91 2.30 -2.90
CA ALA A 364 25.39 3.06 -1.74
C ALA A 364 24.37 4.13 -1.29
N CYS A 365 24.41 4.47 -0.01
CA CYS A 365 23.71 5.61 0.59
C CYS A 365 24.64 6.34 1.56
N SER A 366 24.30 7.58 1.91
CA SER A 366 25.02 8.34 2.94
C SER A 366 24.13 9.42 3.54
N ASP A 367 24.20 9.58 4.85
CA ASP A 367 23.60 10.69 5.60
C ASP A 367 24.65 11.78 5.96
N ILE A 368 25.92 11.60 5.56
CA ILE A 368 27.02 12.54 5.83
C ILE A 368 27.72 13.08 4.57
N SER A 369 27.50 12.45 3.43
CA SER A 369 27.98 12.92 2.12
C SER A 369 26.77 13.10 1.21
N GLY A 370 26.83 14.05 0.27
CA GLY A 370 25.70 14.43 -0.59
C GLY A 370 25.21 13.38 -1.60
N SER A 371 25.43 12.09 -1.35
CA SER A 371 24.80 10.99 -2.09
C SER A 371 23.36 10.77 -1.62
N ALA A 372 22.67 9.75 -2.16
CA ALA A 372 21.31 9.43 -1.75
C ALA A 372 21.25 9.14 -0.24
N ALA A 373 20.39 9.86 0.49
CA ALA A 373 20.16 9.66 1.92
C ALA A 373 19.89 8.18 2.24
N CYS A 374 20.29 7.67 3.39
CA CYS A 374 20.01 6.30 3.79
C CYS A 374 18.54 6.11 4.24
N GLU A 375 18.05 4.88 4.17
CA GLU A 375 16.74 4.45 4.67
C GLU A 375 16.61 4.74 6.17
N ALA A 376 15.39 4.93 6.66
CA ALA A 376 15.14 5.54 7.97
C ALA A 376 15.74 4.78 9.16
N ASN A 377 15.91 3.46 9.05
CA ASN A 377 16.43 2.56 10.09
C ASN A 377 17.92 2.24 9.96
N VAL A 378 18.67 2.91 9.09
CA VAL A 378 20.13 2.75 8.97
C VAL A 378 20.81 4.10 8.73
N THR A 379 22.05 4.27 9.19
CA THR A 379 22.78 5.53 8.98
C THR A 379 24.29 5.32 9.03
N ASN A 380 25.07 6.13 8.30
CA ASN A 380 26.51 6.26 8.50
C ASN A 380 26.89 7.51 9.31
N GLN A 381 25.90 8.20 9.89
CA GLN A 381 26.11 9.33 10.79
C GLN A 381 26.45 8.84 12.21
N SER A 382 27.62 9.20 12.72
CA SER A 382 28.05 8.87 14.09
C SER A 382 27.76 9.98 15.12
N ASN A 383 27.49 11.21 14.68
CA ASN A 383 27.05 12.27 15.59
C ASN A 383 25.60 12.04 16.01
N ALA A 384 25.42 11.61 17.26
CA ALA A 384 24.14 11.33 17.91
C ALA A 384 23.06 12.40 17.64
N SER A 385 23.42 13.67 17.68
CA SER A 385 22.49 14.79 17.52
C SER A 385 21.92 14.93 16.11
N LEU A 386 22.60 14.34 15.11
CA LEU A 386 22.22 14.38 13.70
C LEU A 386 21.54 13.08 13.24
N VAL A 387 21.53 12.04 14.08
CA VAL A 387 20.91 10.75 13.76
C VAL A 387 19.41 10.89 13.59
N LYS A 388 18.88 10.21 12.57
CA LYS A 388 17.47 10.26 12.18
C LYS A 388 16.55 9.86 13.34
N TRP A 389 16.90 8.81 14.09
CA TRP A 389 16.11 8.31 15.22
C TRP A 389 16.57 8.80 16.60
N ARG A 390 17.30 9.91 16.70
CA ARG A 390 17.82 10.43 17.99
C ARG A 390 16.79 10.56 19.11
N SER A 391 15.51 10.87 18.80
CA SER A 391 14.45 10.99 19.81
C SER A 391 14.03 9.65 20.42
N TRP A 392 14.52 8.54 19.87
CA TRP A 392 14.34 7.19 20.39
C TRP A 392 15.52 6.70 21.21
N PHE A 393 16.66 7.41 21.26
CA PHE A 393 17.82 6.93 22.00
C PHE A 393 17.49 6.65 23.46
N THR A 394 17.96 5.49 23.91
CA THR A 394 18.01 5.16 25.33
C THR A 394 19.09 6.05 25.97
N PRO A 395 18.74 6.86 26.99
CA PRO A 395 19.71 7.75 27.63
C PRO A 395 20.90 6.98 28.20
N GLY A 396 22.11 7.52 28.02
CA GLY A 396 23.34 6.99 28.61
C GLY A 396 24.02 5.86 27.84
N LEU A 397 23.50 5.42 26.68
CA LEU A 397 24.17 4.41 25.88
C LEU A 397 25.45 4.98 25.21
N PRO A 398 26.55 4.21 25.18
CA PRO A 398 27.76 4.57 24.43
C PRO A 398 27.52 4.63 22.92
N ILE A 399 28.37 5.37 22.21
CA ILE A 399 28.35 5.51 20.75
C ILE A 399 29.76 5.23 20.19
N PRO A 400 29.93 4.24 19.30
CA PRO A 400 28.93 3.24 18.92
C PRO A 400 28.47 2.41 20.12
N THR A 401 27.24 1.91 20.05
CA THR A 401 26.63 1.07 21.09
C THR A 401 27.11 -0.37 20.92
N PRO A 402 27.74 -0.98 21.94
CA PRO A 402 28.18 -2.38 21.87
C PRO A 402 27.01 -3.33 21.65
N ASP A 403 27.24 -4.39 20.88
CA ASP A 403 26.30 -5.51 20.76
C ASP A 403 25.96 -6.11 22.14
N GLY A 404 24.76 -6.67 22.27
CA GLY A 404 24.18 -7.15 23.53
C GLY A 404 23.61 -6.05 24.43
N THR A 405 23.80 -4.77 24.11
CA THR A 405 23.23 -3.66 24.90
C THR A 405 21.73 -3.52 24.63
N ALA A 406 20.91 -3.48 25.68
CA ALA A 406 19.47 -3.26 25.55
C ALA A 406 19.15 -1.78 25.26
N GLY A 407 18.17 -1.54 24.40
CA GLY A 407 17.67 -0.20 24.08
C GLY A 407 17.89 0.22 22.63
N THR A 408 17.66 1.49 22.35
CA THR A 408 17.87 2.07 21.02
C THR A 408 19.11 2.96 21.02
N GLY A 409 20.05 2.70 20.12
CA GLY A 409 21.37 3.33 20.04
C GLY A 409 21.91 3.38 18.62
N LEU A 410 23.24 3.30 18.48
CA LEU A 410 23.96 3.20 17.21
C LEU A 410 24.80 1.92 17.22
N PHE A 411 24.18 0.80 16.85
CA PHE A 411 24.86 -0.50 16.77
C PHE A 411 25.54 -0.61 15.41
N GLU A 412 26.85 -0.89 15.38
CA GLU A 412 27.61 -0.99 14.14
C GLU A 412 27.29 -2.31 13.42
N GLY A 413 27.20 -2.23 12.09
CA GLY A 413 26.78 -3.35 11.24
C GLY A 413 25.34 -3.19 10.79
N ALA A 414 25.12 -2.83 9.53
CA ALA A 414 23.79 -2.76 8.92
C ALA A 414 23.91 -2.61 7.42
N ARG A 415 22.81 -2.84 6.69
CA ARG A 415 22.71 -2.56 5.25
C ARG A 415 23.88 -3.17 4.48
N TYR A 416 24.16 -4.44 4.79
CA TYR A 416 25.18 -5.27 4.14
C TYR A 416 26.63 -4.79 4.35
N ARG A 417 26.87 -4.04 5.43
CA ARG A 417 28.20 -3.56 5.84
C ARG A 417 28.42 -3.89 7.28
N SER A 418 29.55 -4.54 7.58
CA SER A 418 29.99 -4.83 8.96
C SER A 418 30.50 -3.59 9.70
N THR A 419 30.95 -2.57 8.99
CA THR A 419 31.52 -1.34 9.58
C THR A 419 31.03 -0.08 8.88
N GLY A 420 30.98 1.04 9.60
CA GLY A 420 30.64 2.36 9.05
C GLY A 420 29.18 2.55 8.65
N MET A 421 28.30 1.65 9.06
CA MET A 421 26.85 1.77 8.96
C MET A 421 26.24 1.27 10.28
N PHE A 422 25.22 1.94 10.77
CA PHE A 422 24.61 1.70 12.07
C PHE A 422 23.13 1.39 11.95
N ARG A 423 22.64 0.49 12.81
CA ARG A 423 21.22 0.13 13.05
C ARG A 423 20.75 0.62 14.43
N PRO A 424 19.44 0.79 14.66
CA PRO A 424 18.90 1.37 15.89
C PRO A 424 18.91 0.42 17.08
N VAL A 425 18.83 -0.89 16.88
CA VAL A 425 18.81 -1.90 17.95
C VAL A 425 19.74 -3.05 17.57
N ASP A 426 20.23 -3.80 18.55
CA ASP A 426 21.10 -4.95 18.26
C ASP A 426 20.35 -6.03 17.47
N SER A 427 19.54 -6.86 18.13
CA SER A 427 18.95 -8.07 17.52
C SER A 427 17.42 -8.06 17.43
N SER A 428 16.74 -7.17 18.16
CA SER A 428 15.27 -7.13 18.22
C SER A 428 14.64 -6.28 17.11
N CYS A 429 14.90 -6.62 15.84
CA CYS A 429 14.22 -6.02 14.69
C CYS A 429 13.95 -7.02 13.57
N LEU A 430 12.72 -7.04 13.05
CA LEU A 430 12.30 -7.90 11.93
C LEU A 430 13.16 -7.66 10.67
N MET A 431 13.70 -6.45 10.50
CA MET A 431 14.61 -6.12 9.39
C MET A 431 16.02 -6.71 9.55
N ARG A 432 16.32 -7.36 10.69
CA ARG A 432 17.59 -8.07 10.93
C ARG A 432 17.38 -9.58 11.01
N SER A 433 16.30 -10.02 11.66
CA SER A 433 16.00 -11.43 11.91
C SER A 433 14.49 -11.66 11.80
N LEU A 434 14.08 -12.71 11.10
CA LEU A 434 12.67 -13.12 11.04
C LEU A 434 12.18 -13.60 12.41
N GLY A 435 10.86 -13.54 12.63
CA GLY A 435 10.22 -14.01 13.87
C GLY A 435 10.31 -13.05 15.06
N THR A 436 10.96 -11.90 14.92
CA THR A 436 10.98 -10.83 15.94
C THR A 436 10.05 -9.66 15.56
N SER A 437 9.85 -8.71 16.47
CA SER A 437 9.05 -7.51 16.20
C SER A 437 9.86 -6.44 15.46
N PHE A 438 9.20 -5.53 14.76
CA PHE A 438 9.84 -4.29 14.30
C PHE A 438 10.34 -3.47 15.50
N CYS A 439 11.56 -2.91 15.39
CA CYS A 439 12.07 -1.97 16.38
C CYS A 439 11.25 -0.67 16.38
N ALA A 440 11.41 0.17 17.41
CA ALA A 440 10.63 1.41 17.53
C ALA A 440 10.76 2.35 16.30
N VAL A 441 11.94 2.40 15.68
CA VAL A 441 12.19 3.19 14.46
C VAL A 441 11.41 2.63 13.28
N CYS A 442 11.46 1.32 13.06
CA CYS A 442 10.72 0.66 11.99
C CYS A 442 9.19 0.77 12.16
N ARG A 443 8.68 0.63 13.40
CA ARG A 443 7.25 0.81 13.70
C ARG A 443 6.78 2.23 13.41
N GLN A 444 7.61 3.23 13.74
CA GLN A 444 7.31 4.63 13.46
C GLN A 444 7.13 4.88 11.96
N GLU A 445 7.98 4.31 11.11
CA GLU A 445 7.92 4.58 9.67
C GLU A 445 6.68 3.98 9.00
N TYR A 446 6.13 2.87 9.50
CA TYR A 446 4.82 2.39 9.04
C TYR A 446 3.73 3.46 9.23
N VAL A 447 3.60 3.99 10.45
CA VAL A 447 2.58 4.99 10.79
C VAL A 447 2.81 6.27 10.00
N ARG A 448 4.08 6.71 9.88
CA ARG A 448 4.42 7.88 9.07
C ARG A 448 4.10 7.65 7.59
N MET A 449 4.28 6.45 7.05
CA MET A 449 3.94 6.15 5.66
C MET A 449 2.42 6.23 5.44
N LEU A 450 1.61 5.65 6.34
CA LEU A 450 0.14 5.74 6.26
C LEU A 450 -0.33 7.20 6.13
N TYR A 451 0.19 8.11 6.95
CA TYR A 451 -0.21 9.52 6.95
C TYR A 451 0.49 10.40 5.91
N ARG A 452 1.71 10.04 5.49
CA ARG A 452 2.44 10.78 4.45
C ARG A 452 1.88 10.48 3.06
N GLY A 453 1.36 9.27 2.86
CA GLY A 453 0.96 8.80 1.53
C GLY A 453 2.15 8.49 0.64
N GLY A 454 1.91 8.49 -0.66
CA GLY A 454 2.93 8.12 -1.62
C GLY A 454 3.08 6.61 -1.83
N PHE A 455 2.05 5.81 -1.55
CA PHE A 455 2.06 4.36 -1.82
C PHE A 455 1.00 3.96 -2.87
N GLY A 456 0.30 4.94 -3.45
CA GLY A 456 -0.84 4.74 -4.33
C GLY A 456 -1.94 5.74 -3.99
N SER A 457 -3.12 5.25 -3.58
CA SER A 457 -4.22 6.10 -3.14
C SER A 457 -4.47 5.96 -1.63
N PRO A 458 -4.74 7.06 -0.91
CA PRO A 458 -4.59 8.45 -1.34
C PRO A 458 -3.12 8.84 -1.49
N ALA A 459 -2.80 9.58 -2.55
CA ALA A 459 -1.46 10.13 -2.79
C ALA A 459 -0.98 10.99 -1.61
N ALA A 460 -1.90 11.71 -0.95
CA ALA A 460 -1.62 12.60 0.18
C ALA A 460 -1.58 11.89 1.55
N GLY A 461 -1.82 10.59 1.61
CA GLY A 461 -1.88 9.82 2.85
C GLY A 461 -3.27 9.75 3.46
N ILE A 462 -3.45 8.78 4.36
CA ILE A 462 -4.72 8.48 5.00
C ILE A 462 -5.10 9.62 5.95
N ASP A 463 -6.34 10.05 5.89
CA ASP A 463 -6.92 11.08 6.73
C ASP A 463 -7.69 10.49 7.92
N LEU A 464 -7.39 10.98 9.13
CA LEU A 464 -8.13 10.65 10.35
C LEU A 464 -9.58 11.18 10.34
N ILE A 465 -9.86 12.20 9.52
CA ILE A 465 -11.21 12.70 9.29
C ILE A 465 -11.69 12.09 7.97
N GLU A 466 -12.61 11.12 8.06
CA GLU A 466 -13.03 10.32 6.92
C GLU A 466 -13.60 11.21 5.80
N PRO A 467 -12.94 11.29 4.64
CA PRO A 467 -13.32 12.21 3.58
C PRO A 467 -14.76 12.00 3.11
N GLY A 468 -15.52 13.09 2.96
CA GLY A 468 -16.90 13.07 2.48
C GLY A 468 -17.94 12.77 3.57
N THR A 469 -17.52 12.63 4.83
CA THR A 469 -18.43 12.42 5.98
C THR A 469 -18.72 13.70 6.75
N GLU A 470 -18.14 14.82 6.35
CA GLU A 470 -18.32 16.12 6.97
C GLU A 470 -19.75 16.63 6.78
N ILE A 471 -20.40 17.00 7.88
CA ILE A 471 -21.76 17.54 7.91
C ILE A 471 -21.73 18.87 8.66
N PRO A 472 -22.19 19.98 8.06
CA PRO A 472 -22.44 20.15 6.62
C PRO A 472 -21.15 19.96 5.81
N SER A 473 -21.26 19.85 4.48
CA SER A 473 -20.05 19.82 3.65
C SER A 473 -19.23 21.12 3.83
N PRO A 474 -17.90 21.05 4.00
CA PRO A 474 -17.04 22.22 4.11
C PRO A 474 -16.75 22.88 2.75
N ALA A 475 -17.20 22.29 1.64
CA ALA A 475 -16.93 22.79 0.28
C ALA A 475 -17.55 24.16 0.00
N THR A 476 -18.60 24.54 0.72
CA THR A 476 -19.25 25.84 0.60
C THR A 476 -19.51 26.44 1.97
N ALA A 477 -19.67 27.78 2.01
CA ALA A 477 -19.95 28.47 3.26
C ALA A 477 -21.32 28.06 3.80
N VAL A 478 -21.38 27.73 5.10
CA VAL A 478 -22.61 27.30 5.78
C VAL A 478 -23.39 28.53 6.21
N SER A 479 -24.57 28.73 5.62
CA SER A 479 -25.53 29.73 6.08
C SER A 479 -26.09 29.33 7.45
N TYR A 480 -26.03 30.23 8.43
CA TYR A 480 -26.46 30.02 9.81
C TYR A 480 -27.40 31.13 10.26
N ALA A 481 -28.57 30.78 10.79
CA ALA A 481 -29.51 31.74 11.37
C ALA A 481 -29.16 31.97 12.85
N ARG A 482 -28.87 33.21 13.24
CA ARG A 482 -28.51 33.53 14.64
C ARG A 482 -29.61 33.10 15.62
N GLY A 483 -29.21 32.65 16.80
CA GLY A 483 -30.12 32.12 17.82
C GLY A 483 -30.58 30.67 17.58
N THR A 484 -30.18 30.03 16.48
CA THR A 484 -30.44 28.59 16.24
C THR A 484 -29.24 27.74 16.64
N THR A 485 -29.39 26.41 16.66
CA THR A 485 -28.27 25.48 16.82
C THR A 485 -27.96 24.81 15.49
N ARG A 486 -26.69 24.77 15.10
CA ARG A 486 -26.24 24.04 13.91
C ARG A 486 -25.18 23.01 14.30
N ARG A 487 -25.49 21.74 14.05
CA ARG A 487 -24.53 20.65 14.26
C ARG A 487 -23.50 20.60 13.15
N PHE A 488 -22.24 20.50 13.55
CA PHE A 488 -21.10 20.16 12.71
C PHE A 488 -20.58 18.79 13.15
N SER A 489 -20.18 17.92 12.23
CA SER A 489 -19.66 16.59 12.55
C SER A 489 -18.85 16.00 11.41
N ALA A 490 -18.00 15.01 11.73
CA ALA A 490 -17.38 14.13 10.75
C ALA A 490 -17.17 12.73 11.36
N THR A 491 -17.09 11.71 10.52
CA THR A 491 -16.66 10.37 10.97
C THR A 491 -15.14 10.36 11.12
N LEU A 492 -14.65 9.74 12.20
CA LEU A 492 -13.23 9.68 12.51
C LEU A 492 -12.69 8.26 12.35
N LEU A 493 -11.57 8.13 11.66
CA LEU A 493 -10.76 6.92 11.64
C LEU A 493 -9.83 6.90 12.86
N ARG A 494 -9.63 5.74 13.48
CA ARG A 494 -8.86 5.61 14.73
C ARG A 494 -8.08 4.30 14.78
N PRO A 495 -6.80 4.32 15.24
CA PRO A 495 -6.11 3.09 15.62
C PRO A 495 -6.81 2.46 16.83
N SER A 496 -6.63 1.14 17.01
CA SER A 496 -7.25 0.39 18.10
C SER A 496 -6.56 0.59 19.45
N VAL A 497 -5.37 1.20 19.46
CA VAL A 497 -4.66 1.61 20.68
C VAL A 497 -4.32 3.09 20.65
N GLY A 498 -4.03 3.64 21.83
CA GLY A 498 -3.83 5.06 22.01
C GLY A 498 -5.13 5.84 21.90
N THR A 499 -5.03 7.17 22.00
CA THR A 499 -6.19 8.06 21.88
C THR A 499 -6.04 8.94 20.66
N VAL A 500 -7.06 9.01 19.82
CA VAL A 500 -7.18 10.12 18.87
C VAL A 500 -7.71 11.33 19.63
N ALA A 501 -6.87 12.36 19.78
CA ALA A 501 -7.28 13.61 20.40
C ALA A 501 -8.13 14.43 19.44
N VAL A 502 -9.29 14.89 19.90
CA VAL A 502 -10.22 15.71 19.10
C VAL A 502 -10.40 17.05 19.80
N GLN A 503 -10.34 18.14 19.05
CA GLN A 503 -10.57 19.48 19.58
C GLN A 503 -11.17 20.40 18.52
N TRP A 504 -12.25 21.09 18.87
CA TRP A 504 -12.83 22.14 18.04
C TRP A 504 -12.26 23.52 18.37
N TYR A 505 -12.09 24.36 17.35
CA TYR A 505 -11.63 25.73 17.45
C TYR A 505 -12.63 26.65 16.75
N LEU A 506 -12.91 27.81 17.35
CA LEU A 506 -13.67 28.90 16.73
C LEU A 506 -12.73 30.08 16.53
N ASP A 507 -12.58 30.52 15.28
CA ASP A 507 -11.69 31.61 14.87
C ASP A 507 -10.24 31.45 15.40
N GLY A 508 -9.76 30.20 15.42
CA GLY A 508 -8.42 29.85 15.89
C GLY A 508 -8.28 29.64 17.40
N VAL A 509 -9.33 29.85 18.19
CA VAL A 509 -9.35 29.66 19.65
C VAL A 509 -10.01 28.34 20.01
N ALA A 510 -9.37 27.53 20.86
CA ALA A 510 -9.92 26.25 21.29
C ALA A 510 -11.22 26.45 22.09
N ILE A 511 -12.26 25.71 21.73
CA ILE A 511 -13.55 25.72 22.43
C ILE A 511 -13.46 24.74 23.61
N SER A 512 -13.59 25.26 24.83
CA SER A 512 -13.46 24.45 26.05
C SER A 512 -14.45 23.27 26.04
N GLY A 513 -13.94 22.06 26.32
CA GLY A 513 -14.74 20.82 26.39
C GLY A 513 -15.24 20.28 25.04
N ALA A 514 -14.98 20.96 23.92
CA ALA A 514 -15.41 20.51 22.60
C ALA A 514 -14.44 19.46 22.03
N THR A 515 -14.51 18.24 22.56
CA THR A 515 -13.61 17.11 22.23
C THR A 515 -14.34 15.91 21.61
N ALA A 516 -15.57 16.10 21.14
CA ALA A 516 -16.34 15.09 20.44
C ALA A 516 -16.17 15.19 18.91
N ALA A 517 -16.53 14.14 18.17
CA ALA A 517 -16.54 14.13 16.70
C ALA A 517 -17.61 15.06 16.09
N SER A 518 -18.52 15.56 16.92
CA SER A 518 -19.53 16.56 16.59
C SER A 518 -19.45 17.76 17.53
N TYR A 519 -19.91 18.90 17.06
CA TYR A 519 -20.04 20.13 17.82
C TYR A 519 -21.29 20.90 17.40
N ASP A 520 -22.07 21.32 18.38
CA ASP A 520 -23.28 22.12 18.17
C ASP A 520 -22.92 23.60 18.27
N PHE A 521 -22.82 24.26 17.12
CA PHE A 521 -22.52 25.68 17.04
C PHE A 521 -23.76 26.52 17.32
N ARG A 522 -23.58 27.55 18.16
CA ARG A 522 -24.56 28.59 18.44
C ARG A 522 -23.90 29.96 18.55
N GLN A 523 -24.54 30.97 17.96
CA GLN A 523 -24.19 32.37 18.09
C GLN A 523 -25.49 33.20 18.07
N ASP A 524 -25.71 33.99 19.11
CA ASP A 524 -26.89 34.86 19.21
C ASP A 524 -26.65 36.26 18.59
N ALA A 525 -25.40 36.75 18.60
CA ALA A 525 -25.02 38.06 18.06
C ALA A 525 -24.88 38.07 16.52
N ALA A 526 -25.15 39.21 15.89
CA ALA A 526 -24.97 39.38 14.43
C ALA A 526 -23.50 39.54 14.01
N THR A 527 -22.62 39.95 14.93
CA THR A 527 -21.19 40.13 14.68
C THR A 527 -20.37 39.14 15.51
N PRO A 528 -19.25 38.66 14.98
CA PRO A 528 -18.83 38.66 13.57
C PRO A 528 -19.84 37.98 12.65
N ALA A 529 -19.99 38.54 11.43
CA ALA A 529 -20.90 38.02 10.39
C ALA A 529 -20.35 36.77 9.68
N THR A 530 -19.05 36.53 9.80
CA THR A 530 -18.37 35.33 9.30
C THR A 530 -17.55 34.73 10.43
N ARG A 531 -17.62 33.41 10.58
CA ARG A 531 -16.83 32.63 11.54
C ARG A 531 -16.10 31.49 10.84
N THR A 532 -14.98 31.07 11.39
CA THR A 532 -14.28 29.85 11.00
C THR A 532 -14.34 28.83 12.14
N LEU A 533 -15.04 27.73 11.90
CA LEU A 533 -15.05 26.59 12.82
C LEU A 533 -14.07 25.54 12.30
N GLU A 534 -13.18 25.04 13.14
CA GLU A 534 -12.16 24.06 12.79
C GLU A 534 -12.23 22.84 13.70
N LEU A 535 -12.34 21.65 13.14
CA LEU A 535 -12.14 20.37 13.80
C LEU A 535 -10.68 19.97 13.62
N ARG A 536 -9.94 19.74 14.72
CA ARG A 536 -8.60 19.14 14.71
C ARG A 536 -8.62 17.76 15.35
N VAL A 537 -7.97 16.82 14.68
CA VAL A 537 -7.90 15.41 15.06
C VAL A 537 -6.45 14.98 15.03
N THR A 538 -5.94 14.42 16.13
CA THR A 538 -4.51 14.07 16.26
C THR A 538 -4.33 12.65 16.76
N ASP A 539 -3.53 11.85 16.05
CA ASP A 539 -3.05 10.58 16.55
C ASP A 539 -2.03 10.81 17.69
N LYS A 540 -2.31 10.26 18.88
CA LYS A 540 -1.42 10.34 20.06
C LYS A 540 -0.79 8.99 20.42
N THR A 541 -0.80 8.01 19.53
CA THR A 541 -0.09 6.75 19.76
C THR A 541 1.39 7.01 20.05
N ALA A 542 1.96 6.17 20.92
CA ALA A 542 3.38 6.25 21.25
C ALA A 542 4.29 5.72 20.12
N PHE A 543 3.73 5.22 19.01
CA PHE A 543 4.49 4.67 17.89
C PHE A 543 5.25 5.73 17.11
N VAL A 544 4.83 7.00 17.18
CA VAL A 544 5.52 8.10 16.52
C VAL A 544 5.94 9.14 17.54
N LYS A 545 7.23 9.49 17.56
CA LYS A 545 7.70 10.63 18.37
C LYS A 545 7.19 11.92 17.72
N ALA A 546 6.38 12.69 18.46
CA ALA A 546 5.80 13.93 17.96
C ALA A 546 6.85 14.93 17.42
N SER A 547 8.03 14.98 18.06
CA SER A 547 9.18 15.79 17.60
C SER A 547 9.72 15.39 16.22
N MET A 548 9.41 14.19 15.76
CA MET A 548 9.84 13.63 14.47
C MET A 548 8.70 13.56 13.44
N ALA A 549 7.47 13.82 13.86
CA ALA A 549 6.28 13.70 13.02
C ALA A 549 5.98 14.97 12.20
N GLY A 550 6.49 16.13 12.64
CA GLY A 550 6.01 17.41 12.12
C GLY A 550 4.50 17.51 12.30
N ASN A 551 3.77 17.81 11.21
CA ASN A 551 2.31 17.88 11.22
C ASN A 551 1.62 16.57 10.79
N LEU A 552 2.36 15.48 10.53
CA LEU A 552 1.79 14.25 9.95
C LEU A 552 0.68 13.62 10.79
N LEU A 553 0.71 13.80 12.12
CA LEU A 553 -0.30 13.20 13.01
C LEU A 553 -1.54 14.07 13.16
N LEU A 554 -1.54 15.31 12.65
CA LEU A 554 -2.60 16.30 12.82
C LEU A 554 -3.39 16.47 11.53
N HIS A 555 -4.69 16.18 11.62
CA HIS A 555 -5.66 16.31 10.55
C HIS A 555 -6.68 17.37 10.93
N SER A 556 -7.16 18.15 9.97
CA SER A 556 -8.13 19.19 10.25
C SER A 556 -9.18 19.37 9.16
N ARG A 557 -10.35 19.87 9.56
CA ARG A 557 -11.42 20.35 8.68
C ARG A 557 -11.91 21.71 9.13
N LYS A 558 -12.13 22.60 8.17
CA LYS A 558 -12.55 23.97 8.42
C LYS A 558 -13.87 24.25 7.71
N TRP A 559 -14.79 24.87 8.42
CA TRP A 559 -16.04 25.40 7.88
C TRP A 559 -16.04 26.91 7.98
N THR A 560 -16.42 27.56 6.88
CA THR A 560 -16.78 28.98 6.89
C THR A 560 -18.26 29.10 7.18
N ILE A 561 -18.63 29.80 8.25
CA ILE A 561 -20.02 30.01 8.67
C ILE A 561 -20.40 31.47 8.36
N ARG A 562 -21.50 31.67 7.63
CA ARG A 562 -22.10 33.00 7.38
C ARG A 562 -23.30 33.20 8.28
N VAL A 563 -23.20 34.15 9.20
CA VAL A 563 -24.23 34.46 10.20
C VAL A 563 -25.26 35.40 9.60
N GLY A 564 -26.47 34.90 9.43
CA GLY A 564 -27.63 35.61 8.89
C GLY A 564 -28.60 36.11 9.96
N ALA A 565 -29.76 36.57 9.51
CA ALA A 565 -30.84 37.04 10.37
C ALA A 565 -31.39 35.91 11.28
N ALA A 566 -31.99 36.31 12.40
CA ALA A 566 -32.72 35.37 13.25
C ALA A 566 -33.96 34.88 12.49
N PRO A 567 -34.44 33.64 12.74
CA PRO A 567 -35.72 33.20 12.20
C PRO A 567 -36.84 34.14 12.65
N VAL A 568 -37.71 34.57 11.72
CA VAL A 568 -38.90 35.34 12.08
C VAL A 568 -39.90 34.37 12.71
N VAL A 569 -40.11 34.49 14.02
CA VAL A 569 -41.19 33.77 14.70
C VAL A 569 -42.49 34.50 14.37
N VAL A 570 -43.24 33.99 13.39
CA VAL A 570 -44.61 34.47 13.16
C VAL A 570 -45.47 33.88 14.27
N ALA A 571 -45.85 34.71 15.24
CA ALA A 571 -46.83 34.32 16.24
C ALA A 571 -48.15 33.96 15.53
N ARG A 572 -48.66 32.74 15.73
CA ARG A 572 -50.08 32.48 15.45
C ARG A 572 -50.86 33.30 16.46
N VAL A 573 -51.63 34.26 15.97
CA VAL A 573 -52.70 34.88 16.74
C VAL A 573 -53.83 33.86 16.73
N ASP A 574 -54.17 33.33 17.89
CA ASP A 574 -55.30 32.40 18.09
C ASP A 574 -56.64 33.06 17.78
#